data_AF-A0A938FSL9-F1
#
_entry.id   AF-A0A938FSL9-F1
#
_cell.length_a   1.000
_cell.length_b   1.000
_cell.length_c   1.000
_cell.angle_alpha   90.00
_cell.angle_beta   90.00
_cell.angle_gamma   90.00
#
_symmetry.space_group_name_H-M   'P 1'
#
loop_
_entity.id
_entity.type
_entity.pdbx_description
1 polymer ?
#
loop_
_entity_poly.entity_id
_entity_poly.type
_entity_poly.pdbx_seq_one_letter_code
_entity_poly.pdbx_strand_id
1 'polypeptide(L)'
;MPRALLLLLCALPAASQKTHEICAPCHSGQVAEFQTHPHFAKDLSCDACHGPSVNHRTSTGAAAPDRVAAPEEVPALCGGCHPGEGQAFAASKHAAALMRRARPRAPSCGTCHGVHEARAAATIERACGRCHLELSALHSGKMAARCLGCHARHTLAAAKP
;
A
#
# COMPACT_ATOMS: atom_id res chain seq x y z
N MET A 1 26.15 -49.11 -38.55
CA MET A 1 25.12 -48.18 -38.03
C MET A 1 25.10 -48.28 -36.52
N PRO A 2 25.46 -47.18 -35.82
CA PRO A 2 24.56 -46.68 -34.80
C PRO A 2 24.35 -45.17 -34.98
N ARG A 3 23.10 -44.76 -35.07
CA ARG A 3 22.69 -43.34 -35.07
C ARG A 3 22.94 -42.80 -33.66
N ALA A 4 23.94 -41.93 -33.50
CA ALA A 4 24.11 -41.14 -32.29
C ALA A 4 22.91 -40.17 -32.20
N LEU A 5 21.97 -40.47 -31.31
CA LEU A 5 20.86 -39.60 -30.99
C LEU A 5 21.41 -38.48 -30.09
N LEU A 6 21.75 -37.35 -30.71
CA LEU A 6 22.19 -36.15 -30.00
C LEU A 6 20.98 -35.59 -29.22
N LEU A 7 20.91 -35.88 -27.92
CA LEU A 7 19.95 -35.25 -27.01
C LEU A 7 20.33 -33.78 -26.85
N LEU A 8 19.67 -32.91 -27.63
CA LEU A 8 19.68 -31.46 -27.40
C LEU A 8 18.98 -31.20 -26.05
N LEU A 9 19.74 -31.08 -24.97
CA LEU A 9 19.24 -30.48 -23.74
C LEU A 9 19.01 -28.99 -24.02
N CYS A 10 17.78 -28.64 -24.40
CA CYS A 10 17.31 -27.26 -24.37
C CYS A 10 17.40 -26.78 -22.91
N ALA A 11 18.43 -26.00 -22.59
CA ALA A 11 18.49 -25.24 -21.36
C ALA A 11 17.39 -24.17 -21.44
N LEU A 12 16.19 -24.51 -20.94
CA LEU A 12 15.15 -23.53 -20.69
C LEU A 12 15.71 -22.48 -19.72
N PRO A 13 15.66 -21.18 -20.05
CA PRO A 13 16.02 -20.16 -19.07
C PRO A 13 15.08 -20.36 -17.88
N ALA A 14 15.66 -20.52 -16.68
CA ALA A 14 14.89 -20.50 -15.45
C ALA A 14 14.10 -19.18 -15.44
N ALA A 15 12.78 -19.26 -15.63
CA ALA A 15 11.93 -18.10 -15.50
C ALA A 15 12.18 -17.53 -14.09
N SER A 16 12.64 -16.28 -14.02
CA SER A 16 12.87 -15.62 -12.74
C SER A 16 11.56 -15.62 -11.97
N GLN A 17 11.50 -16.37 -10.87
CA GLN A 17 10.31 -16.45 -10.02
C GLN A 17 9.92 -15.05 -9.55
N LYS A 18 8.62 -14.75 -9.56
CA LYS A 18 8.12 -13.47 -9.06
C LYS A 18 8.20 -13.46 -7.55
N THR A 19 8.56 -12.33 -6.94
CA THR A 19 8.77 -12.26 -5.48
C THR A 19 7.57 -12.76 -4.68
N HIS A 20 6.34 -12.44 -5.09
CA HIS A 20 5.13 -12.89 -4.40
C HIS A 20 4.97 -14.42 -4.38
N GLU A 21 5.51 -15.14 -5.37
CA GLU A 21 5.52 -16.62 -5.38
C GLU A 21 6.42 -17.19 -4.29
N ILE A 22 7.50 -16.46 -3.95
CA ILE A 22 8.42 -16.82 -2.88
C ILE A 22 7.78 -16.54 -1.51
N CYS A 23 6.96 -15.49 -1.41
CA CYS A 23 6.29 -15.10 -0.18
C CYS A 23 5.05 -15.95 0.12
N ALA A 24 4.36 -16.44 -0.92
CA ALA A 24 3.08 -17.13 -0.81
C ALA A 24 3.05 -18.35 0.14
N PRO A 25 4.10 -19.19 0.24
CA PRO A 25 4.09 -20.34 1.16
C PRO A 25 3.93 -19.96 2.63
N CYS A 26 4.43 -18.79 3.06
CA CYS A 26 4.35 -18.33 4.44
C CYS A 26 3.32 -17.22 4.65
N HIS A 27 3.09 -16.39 3.63
CA HIS A 27 2.21 -15.22 3.66
C HIS A 27 1.00 -15.36 2.74
N SER A 28 0.43 -16.57 2.66
CA SER A 28 -0.66 -16.90 1.73
C SER A 28 -1.84 -15.92 1.80
N GLY A 29 -2.24 -15.50 3.00
CA GLY A 29 -3.29 -14.50 3.20
C GLY A 29 -2.92 -13.11 2.64
N GLN A 30 -1.74 -12.59 3.00
CA GLN A 30 -1.30 -11.27 2.51
C GLN A 30 -1.09 -11.28 0.99
N VAL A 31 -0.60 -12.39 0.44
CA VAL A 31 -0.43 -12.54 -1.01
C VAL A 31 -1.79 -12.58 -1.71
N ALA A 32 -2.76 -13.34 -1.18
CA ALA A 32 -4.11 -13.40 -1.74
C ALA A 32 -4.81 -12.03 -1.70
N GLU A 33 -4.66 -11.28 -0.60
CA GLU A 33 -5.15 -9.89 -0.51
C GLU A 33 -4.48 -9.00 -1.56
N PHE A 34 -3.15 -9.02 -1.64
CA PHE A 34 -2.39 -8.17 -2.54
C PHE A 34 -2.63 -8.46 -4.02
N GLN A 35 -2.96 -9.70 -4.39
CA GLN A 35 -3.36 -10.05 -5.76
C GLN A 35 -4.57 -9.26 -6.26
N THR A 36 -5.41 -8.74 -5.35
CA THR A 36 -6.54 -7.85 -5.70
C THR A 36 -6.14 -6.37 -5.83
N HIS A 37 -4.93 -6.01 -5.39
CA HIS A 37 -4.45 -4.64 -5.37
C HIS A 37 -4.13 -4.14 -6.80
N PRO A 38 -4.46 -2.89 -7.17
CA PRO A 38 -4.11 -2.32 -8.48
C PRO A 38 -2.62 -2.35 -8.81
N HIS A 39 -1.75 -2.38 -7.79
CA HIS A 39 -0.31 -2.50 -7.96
C HIS A 39 0.13 -3.89 -8.43
N PHE A 40 -0.58 -4.96 -8.06
CA PHE A 40 -0.32 -6.30 -8.56
C PHE A 40 -0.54 -6.39 -10.08
N ALA A 41 -1.61 -5.76 -10.58
CA ALA A 41 -1.88 -5.64 -12.01
C ALA A 41 -0.85 -4.78 -12.78
N LYS A 42 0.05 -4.09 -12.06
CA LYS A 42 1.17 -3.32 -12.61
C LYS A 42 2.51 -4.02 -12.42
N ASP A 43 2.48 -5.32 -12.14
CA ASP A 43 3.65 -6.18 -11.96
C ASP A 43 4.55 -5.78 -10.77
N LEU A 44 4.01 -4.99 -9.83
CA LEU A 44 4.68 -4.75 -8.55
C LEU A 44 4.47 -5.96 -7.64
N SER A 45 5.50 -6.26 -6.87
CA SER A 45 5.50 -7.36 -5.92
C SER A 45 5.95 -6.91 -4.53
N CYS A 46 6.03 -7.84 -3.58
CA CYS A 46 6.23 -7.55 -2.16
C CYS A 46 7.50 -6.72 -1.91
N ASP A 47 8.55 -6.98 -2.68
CA ASP A 47 9.85 -6.30 -2.57
C ASP A 47 9.82 -4.82 -2.95
N ALA A 48 8.85 -4.39 -3.76
CA ALA A 48 8.70 -2.98 -4.11
C ALA A 48 8.45 -2.09 -2.86
N CYS A 49 7.82 -2.66 -1.82
CA CYS A 49 7.52 -1.97 -0.57
C CYS A 49 8.35 -2.47 0.62
N HIS A 50 8.61 -3.78 0.67
CA HIS A 50 9.29 -4.45 1.79
C HIS A 50 10.79 -4.69 1.57
N GLY A 51 11.31 -4.37 0.38
CA GLY A 51 12.66 -4.75 -0.02
C GLY A 51 12.78 -6.26 -0.32
N PRO A 52 13.93 -6.70 -0.85
CA PRO A 52 14.13 -8.08 -1.31
C PRO A 52 13.98 -9.13 -0.19
N SER A 53 14.06 -8.74 1.08
CA SER A 53 13.77 -9.52 2.28
C SER A 53 14.53 -10.86 2.31
N VAL A 54 15.80 -10.82 1.87
CA VAL A 54 16.63 -12.02 1.69
C VAL A 54 16.87 -12.72 3.01
N ASN A 55 17.20 -11.99 4.08
CA ASN A 55 17.43 -12.60 5.39
C ASN A 55 16.13 -13.15 6.00
N HIS A 56 15.02 -12.43 5.80
CA HIS A 56 13.71 -12.89 6.25
C HIS A 56 13.31 -14.24 5.65
N ARG A 57 13.47 -14.39 4.32
CA ARG A 57 13.04 -15.59 3.61
C ARG A 57 13.99 -16.78 3.74
N THR A 58 15.23 -16.59 4.18
CA THR A 58 16.23 -17.67 4.30
C THR A 58 16.57 -18.04 5.74
N SER A 59 16.12 -17.27 6.73
CA SER A 59 16.39 -17.59 8.14
C SER A 59 15.47 -18.70 8.66
N THR A 60 15.98 -19.48 9.61
CA THR A 60 15.22 -20.48 10.38
C THR A 60 14.55 -19.88 11.64
N GLY A 61 14.62 -18.56 11.82
CA GLY A 61 14.12 -17.86 13.00
C GLY A 61 13.26 -16.64 12.65
N ALA A 62 12.91 -15.83 13.63
CA ALA A 62 12.11 -14.63 13.43
C ALA A 62 12.96 -13.45 12.93
N ALA A 63 13.43 -13.52 11.69
CA ALA A 63 13.98 -12.34 11.01
C ALA A 63 12.83 -11.47 10.50
N ALA A 64 12.93 -10.14 10.65
CA ALA A 64 11.99 -9.22 10.03
C ALA A 64 12.31 -9.05 8.52
N PRO A 65 11.34 -8.71 7.65
CA PRO A 65 11.63 -8.29 6.28
C PRO A 65 12.50 -7.03 6.29
N ASP A 66 13.16 -6.73 5.17
CA ASP A 66 14.12 -5.61 5.10
C ASP A 66 13.48 -4.27 5.48
N ARG A 67 12.17 -4.16 5.25
CA ARG A 67 11.41 -2.95 5.53
C ARG A 67 9.96 -3.28 5.87
N VAL A 68 9.46 -2.70 6.96
CA VAL A 68 8.03 -2.51 7.23
C VAL A 68 7.87 -1.05 7.63
N ALA A 69 7.32 -0.24 6.73
CA ALA A 69 7.26 1.20 6.94
C ALA A 69 6.42 1.53 8.19
N ALA A 70 7.02 2.25 9.13
CA ALA A 70 6.28 2.88 10.21
C ALA A 70 5.25 3.88 9.63
N PRO A 71 4.16 4.21 10.35
CA PRO A 71 3.12 5.11 9.84
C PRO A 71 3.66 6.41 9.25
N GLU A 72 4.67 7.04 9.88
CA GLU A 72 5.34 8.25 9.40
C GLU A 72 6.21 8.06 8.14
N GLU A 73 6.65 6.83 7.85
CA GLU A 73 7.47 6.50 6.68
C GLU A 73 6.63 6.12 5.45
N VAL A 74 5.37 5.75 5.66
CA VAL A 74 4.41 5.38 4.59
C VAL A 74 4.27 6.48 3.53
N PRO A 75 4.13 7.78 3.87
CA PRO A 75 4.03 8.84 2.86
C PRO A 75 5.25 8.92 1.93
N ALA A 76 6.45 8.74 2.48
CA ALA A 76 7.67 8.73 1.67
C ALA A 76 7.74 7.50 0.75
N LEU A 77 7.27 6.33 1.23
CA LEU A 77 7.16 5.12 0.40
C LEU A 77 6.29 5.35 -0.83
N CYS A 78 5.04 5.76 -0.58
CA CYS A 78 4.06 5.93 -1.65
C CYS A 78 4.47 7.09 -2.56
N GLY A 79 5.00 8.18 -1.98
CA GLY A 79 5.47 9.36 -2.68
C GLY A 79 6.67 9.12 -3.59
N GLY A 80 7.43 8.03 -3.39
CA GLY A 80 8.51 7.63 -4.29
C GLY A 80 8.03 7.30 -5.72
N CYS A 81 6.80 6.79 -5.85
CA CYS A 81 6.17 6.52 -7.15
C CYS A 81 4.96 7.42 -7.46
N HIS A 82 4.30 7.96 -6.42
CA HIS A 82 3.15 8.89 -6.51
C HIS A 82 3.55 10.28 -5.99
N PRO A 83 4.46 11.00 -6.67
CA PRO A 83 5.07 12.21 -6.13
C PRO A 83 4.06 13.36 -5.95
N GLY A 84 3.06 13.48 -6.83
CA GLY A 84 2.03 14.52 -6.72
C GLY A 84 1.15 14.33 -5.48
N GLU A 85 0.69 13.10 -5.24
CA GLU A 85 -0.09 12.71 -4.08
C GLU A 85 0.74 12.81 -2.80
N GLY A 86 2.02 12.42 -2.85
CA GLY A 86 2.96 12.56 -1.75
C GLY A 86 3.15 14.02 -1.31
N GLN A 87 3.36 14.93 -2.27
CA GLN A 87 3.48 16.36 -2.01
C GLN A 87 2.18 16.97 -1.47
N ALA A 88 1.03 16.61 -2.08
CA ALA A 88 -0.26 17.05 -1.58
C ALA A 88 -0.53 16.57 -0.15
N PHE A 89 -0.21 15.30 0.15
CA PHE A 89 -0.31 14.76 1.51
C PHE A 89 0.59 15.49 2.49
N ALA A 90 1.83 15.79 2.12
CA ALA A 90 2.76 16.53 2.99
C ALA A 90 2.22 17.92 3.38
N ALA A 91 1.44 18.58 2.52
CA ALA A 91 0.78 19.85 2.82
C ALA A 91 -0.47 19.72 3.72
N SER A 92 -0.90 18.49 4.02
CA SER A 92 -2.15 18.23 4.74
C SER A 92 -2.03 18.38 6.26
N LYS A 93 -3.17 18.64 6.91
CA LYS A 93 -3.26 18.61 8.37
C LYS A 93 -2.99 17.20 8.94
N HIS A 94 -3.30 16.15 8.19
CA HIS A 94 -3.00 14.77 8.59
C HIS A 94 -1.50 14.49 8.60
N ALA A 95 -0.74 14.93 7.59
CA ALA A 95 0.72 14.84 7.61
C ALA A 95 1.32 15.63 8.78
N ALA A 96 0.85 16.85 9.03
CA ALA A 96 1.31 17.63 10.17
C ALA A 96 1.05 16.93 11.51
N ALA A 97 -0.11 16.27 11.67
CA ALA A 97 -0.43 15.50 12.87
C ALA A 97 0.41 14.23 13.01
N LEU A 98 0.65 13.53 11.90
CA LEU A 98 1.47 12.32 11.82
C LEU A 98 2.94 12.61 12.19
N MET A 99 3.52 13.67 11.64
CA MET A 99 4.92 14.04 11.88
C MET A 99 5.18 14.56 13.30
N ARG A 100 4.20 15.23 13.92
CA ARG A 100 4.37 15.78 15.29
C ARG A 100 4.39 14.70 16.37
N ARG A 101 4.15 13.42 16.03
CA ARG A 101 3.95 12.29 16.98
C ARG A 101 2.93 12.57 18.09
N ALA A 102 2.17 13.66 17.97
CA ALA A 102 1.19 14.12 18.95
C ALA A 102 -0.07 13.25 18.97
N ARG A 103 -0.29 12.47 17.89
CA ARG A 103 -1.37 11.50 17.75
C ARG A 103 -0.80 10.26 17.06
N PRO A 104 -0.43 9.18 17.78
CA PRO A 104 0.12 7.94 17.18
C PRO A 104 -0.87 7.22 16.24
N ARG A 105 -2.08 7.74 16.04
CA ARG A 105 -3.12 7.24 15.13
C ARG A 105 -3.47 8.21 14.00
N ALA A 106 -2.66 9.25 13.77
CA ALA A 106 -2.87 10.10 12.60
C ALA A 106 -2.82 9.24 11.33
N PRO A 107 -3.75 9.44 10.38
CA PRO A 107 -3.83 8.58 9.21
C PRO A 107 -2.65 8.84 8.25
N SER A 108 -2.11 7.76 7.69
CA SER A 108 -1.19 7.78 6.56
C SER A 108 -1.91 7.34 5.27
N CYS A 109 -1.18 7.20 4.17
CA CYS A 109 -1.73 6.77 2.88
C CYS A 109 -2.53 5.45 3.02
N GLY A 110 -1.97 4.46 3.71
CA GLY A 110 -2.59 3.15 3.93
C GLY A 110 -3.81 3.17 4.87
N THR A 111 -3.94 4.18 5.74
CA THR A 111 -5.11 4.31 6.62
C THR A 111 -6.39 4.54 5.84
N CYS A 112 -6.31 5.27 4.73
CA CYS A 112 -7.42 5.49 3.80
C CYS A 112 -7.42 4.41 2.71
N HIS A 113 -6.32 4.25 1.99
CA HIS A 113 -6.26 3.40 0.78
C HIS A 113 -6.08 1.91 1.05
N GLY A 114 -5.60 1.51 2.22
CA GLY A 114 -5.15 0.15 2.48
C GLY A 114 -3.73 -0.10 1.96
N VAL A 115 -3.15 -1.28 2.26
CA VAL A 115 -1.74 -1.59 1.94
C VAL A 115 -1.56 -2.96 1.28
N HIS A 116 -2.38 -3.96 1.64
CA HIS A 116 -2.47 -5.23 0.93
C HIS A 116 -3.78 -5.33 0.16
N GLU A 117 -4.88 -4.83 0.73
CA GLU A 117 -6.15 -4.65 0.02
C GLU A 117 -6.40 -3.16 -0.28
N ALA A 118 -6.66 -2.82 -1.53
CA ALA A 118 -7.00 -1.46 -1.91
C ALA A 118 -8.48 -1.17 -1.60
N ARG A 119 -8.74 -0.08 -0.88
CA ARG A 119 -10.10 0.35 -0.57
C ARG A 119 -10.69 1.15 -1.72
N ALA A 120 -11.93 0.82 -2.08
CA ALA A 120 -12.71 1.61 -3.02
C ALA A 120 -12.94 3.04 -2.51
N ALA A 121 -13.09 4.00 -3.43
CA ALA A 121 -13.29 5.41 -3.12
C ALA A 121 -14.46 5.67 -2.13
N ALA A 122 -15.57 4.95 -2.26
CA ALA A 122 -16.70 5.07 -1.34
C ALA A 122 -16.34 4.62 0.10
N THR A 123 -15.46 3.63 0.25
CA THR A 123 -14.96 3.17 1.55
C THR A 123 -13.95 4.16 2.13
N ILE A 124 -13.14 4.81 1.28
CA ILE A 124 -12.24 5.89 1.70
C ILE A 124 -13.03 7.06 2.26
N GLU A 125 -14.13 7.46 1.62
CA GLU A 125 -15.00 8.54 2.11
C GLU A 125 -15.53 8.23 3.52
N ARG A 126 -16.04 7.01 3.73
CA ARG A 126 -16.55 6.58 5.03
C ARG A 126 -15.46 6.47 6.10
N ALA A 127 -14.19 6.34 5.71
CA ALA A 127 -13.08 6.23 6.65
C ALA A 127 -12.91 7.47 7.52
N CYS A 128 -13.29 8.66 7.02
CA CYS A 128 -13.22 9.92 7.75
C CYS A 128 -13.99 9.83 9.08
N GLY A 129 -15.18 9.22 9.06
CA GLY A 129 -16.04 9.10 10.23
C GLY A 129 -15.52 8.15 11.31
N ARG A 130 -14.48 7.35 11.06
CA ARG A 130 -13.86 6.53 12.11
C ARG A 130 -13.07 7.34 13.13
N CYS A 131 -12.64 8.55 12.76
CA CYS A 131 -11.88 9.44 13.64
C CYS A 131 -12.59 10.78 13.87
N HIS A 132 -13.29 11.30 12.86
CA HIS A 132 -14.01 12.56 12.92
C HIS A 132 -15.47 12.37 13.37
N LEU A 133 -15.69 11.66 14.48
CA LEU A 133 -17.01 11.22 14.95
C LEU A 133 -18.01 12.36 15.10
N GLU A 134 -17.62 13.45 15.77
CA GLU A 134 -18.48 14.62 16.00
C GLU A 134 -18.80 15.36 14.70
N LEU A 135 -17.81 15.51 13.80
CA LEU A 135 -17.99 16.16 12.50
C LEU A 135 -18.91 15.35 11.59
N SER A 136 -18.83 14.01 11.63
CA SER A 136 -19.72 13.15 10.85
C SER A 136 -21.17 13.22 11.32
N ALA A 137 -21.42 13.37 12.62
CA ALA A 137 -22.77 13.54 13.16
C ALA A 137 -23.45 14.82 12.61
N LEU A 138 -22.70 15.92 12.47
CA LEU A 138 -23.23 17.22 12.03
C LEU A 138 -23.68 17.27 10.55
N HIS A 139 -23.13 16.40 9.68
CA HIS A 139 -23.38 16.44 8.23
C HIS A 139 -24.39 15.38 7.74
N SER A 140 -25.14 14.75 8.65
CA SER A 140 -26.04 13.61 8.38
C SER A 140 -27.43 13.98 7.81
N GLY A 141 -27.63 15.22 7.32
CA GLY A 141 -28.92 15.76 6.88
C GLY A 141 -29.32 15.43 5.42
N LYS A 142 -30.54 15.84 5.02
CA LYS A 142 -31.25 15.48 3.75
C LYS A 142 -30.51 15.79 2.43
N MET A 143 -29.37 16.47 2.47
CA MET A 143 -28.35 16.44 1.42
C MET A 143 -27.01 16.12 2.08
N ALA A 144 -26.63 14.85 2.08
CA ALA A 144 -25.40 14.40 2.74
C ALA A 144 -24.17 14.99 2.03
N ALA A 145 -23.65 16.08 2.57
CA ALA A 145 -22.39 16.65 2.14
C ALA A 145 -21.30 15.58 2.30
N ARG A 146 -20.60 15.26 1.21
CA ARG A 146 -19.45 14.35 1.23
C ARG A 146 -18.24 15.13 1.69
N CYS A 147 -17.43 14.55 2.57
CA CYS A 147 -16.20 15.18 3.06
C CYS A 147 -15.33 15.66 1.88
N LEU A 148 -15.16 14.83 0.85
CA LEU A 148 -14.38 15.17 -0.34
C LEU A 148 -15.08 16.14 -1.32
N GLY A 149 -16.35 16.49 -1.07
CA GLY A 149 -17.03 17.56 -1.80
C GLY A 149 -16.54 18.94 -1.40
N CYS A 150 -16.14 19.11 -0.14
CA CYS A 150 -15.62 20.38 0.38
C CYS A 150 -14.14 20.30 0.78
N HIS A 151 -13.58 19.12 1.03
CA HIS A 151 -12.17 18.93 1.36
C HIS A 151 -11.42 18.30 0.19
N ALA A 152 -10.42 19.02 -0.32
CA ALA A 152 -9.61 18.56 -1.42
C ALA A 152 -8.88 17.25 -1.05
N ARG A 153 -8.95 16.27 -1.95
CA ARG A 153 -8.27 14.98 -1.79
C ARG A 153 -6.75 15.16 -1.60
N HIS A 154 -6.18 14.32 -0.75
CA HIS A 154 -4.77 14.28 -0.33
C HIS A 154 -4.23 15.53 0.37
N THR A 155 -4.69 16.75 0.09
CA THR A 155 -4.32 17.93 0.90
C THR A 155 -5.21 18.09 2.12
N LEU A 156 -6.45 17.59 2.05
CA LEU A 156 -7.50 17.71 3.08
C LEU A 156 -7.71 19.15 3.58
N ALA A 157 -7.34 20.12 2.74
CA ALA A 157 -7.70 21.51 2.90
C ALA A 157 -9.14 21.71 2.40
N ALA A 158 -9.85 22.69 2.94
CA ALA A 158 -11.09 23.13 2.30
C ALA A 158 -10.79 23.52 0.84
N ALA A 159 -11.62 23.06 -0.08
CA ALA A 159 -11.60 23.52 -1.45
C ALA A 159 -11.75 25.05 -1.42
N LYS A 160 -10.95 25.74 -2.23
CA LYS A 160 -11.09 27.18 -2.38
C LYS A 160 -12.50 27.46 -2.94
N PRO A 161 -13.24 28.45 -2.40
CA PRO A 161 -14.57 28.80 -2.90
C PRO A 161 -14.55 29.20 -4.37
#